data_AF-A0A0N7FUX8-F1
#
_entry.id   AF-A0A0N7FUX8-F1
#
_cell.length_a   1.000
_cell.length_b   1.000
_cell.length_c   1.000
_cell.angle_alpha   90.00
_cell.angle_beta   90.00
_cell.angle_gamma   90.00
#
_symmetry.space_group_name_H-M   'P 1'
#
loop_
_entity.id
_entity.type
_entity.pdbx_description
1 polymer ?
#
loop_
_entity_poly.entity_id
_entity_poly.type
_entity_poly.pdbx_seq_one_letter_code
_entity_poly.pdbx_strand_id
1 'polypeptide(L)'
;MSGGLIRYDFANLGTLSGDIRGQFQRLEELSGQLKRQVAALATNWDSGGAGAYQQAQANWDRIFLDARLRLDSLGTGVAKAASHMRDTDVRVGKTFNA
;
A
#
# COMPACT_ATOMS: atom_id res chain seq x y z
N MET A 1 28.57 -10.17 25.54
CA MET A 1 27.21 -10.59 25.13
C MET A 1 26.74 -9.62 24.05
N SER A 2 26.94 -9.97 22.78
CA SER A 2 26.47 -9.17 21.66
C SER A 2 24.97 -9.39 21.52
N GLY A 3 24.19 -8.64 22.29
CA GLY A 3 22.74 -8.58 22.10
C GLY A 3 22.51 -8.19 20.66
N GLY A 4 22.02 -9.15 19.87
CA GLY A 4 21.63 -8.92 18.49
C GLY A 4 20.50 -7.91 18.51
N LEU A 5 20.86 -6.63 18.46
CA LEU A 5 19.96 -5.57 18.05
C LEU A 5 19.53 -6.00 16.66
N ILE A 6 18.37 -6.61 16.54
CA ILE A 6 17.76 -6.81 15.26
C ILE A 6 17.48 -5.39 14.76
N ARG A 7 18.41 -4.86 13.97
CA ARG A 7 18.38 -3.51 13.42
C ARG A 7 17.33 -3.51 12.30
N TYR A 8 16.08 -3.69 12.68
CA TYR A 8 14.95 -3.53 11.79
C TYR A 8 14.77 -2.04 11.57
N ASP A 9 14.97 -1.62 10.33
CA ASP A 9 14.90 -0.24 9.89
C ASP A 9 13.44 0.20 9.77
N PHE A 10 12.74 0.33 10.91
CA PHE A 10 11.33 0.72 10.96
C PHE A 10 11.09 2.10 10.33
N ALA A 11 12.11 2.97 10.37
CA ALA A 11 12.09 4.22 9.64
C ALA A 11 11.97 3.96 8.13
N ASN A 12 12.79 3.06 7.57
CA ASN A 12 12.68 2.68 6.16
C ASN A 12 11.36 1.97 5.84
N LEU A 13 10.80 1.17 6.73
CA LEU A 13 9.48 0.55 6.51
C LEU A 13 8.34 1.59 6.55
N GLY A 14 8.42 2.56 7.46
CA GLY A 14 7.50 3.70 7.51
C GLY A 14 7.57 4.54 6.23
N THR A 15 8.78 4.91 5.80
CA THR A 15 9.04 5.61 4.54
C THR A 15 8.51 4.81 3.35
N LEU A 16 8.85 3.52 3.25
CA LEU A 16 8.37 2.64 2.19
C LEU A 16 6.83 2.57 2.15
N SER A 17 6.17 2.49 3.31
CA SER A 17 4.70 2.49 3.35
C SER A 17 4.09 3.82 2.87
N GLY A 18 4.75 4.94 3.18
CA GLY A 18 4.37 6.27 2.71
C GLY A 18 4.57 6.41 1.20
N ASP A 19 5.74 5.97 0.71
CA ASP A 19 6.09 6.00 -0.72
C ASP A 19 5.13 5.13 -1.53
N ILE A 20 4.83 3.92 -1.05
CA ILE A 20 3.86 3.04 -1.72
C ILE A 20 2.47 3.71 -1.73
N ARG A 21 2.01 4.30 -0.61
CA ARG A 21 0.74 5.05 -0.61
C ARG A 21 0.75 6.18 -1.65
N GLY A 22 1.85 6.92 -1.78
CA GLY A 22 2.01 7.97 -2.79
C GLY A 22 1.95 7.43 -4.22
N GLN A 23 2.60 6.30 -4.49
CA GLN A 23 2.53 5.62 -5.79
C GLN A 23 1.10 5.14 -6.09
N PHE A 24 0.37 4.64 -5.09
CA PHE A 24 -1.02 4.23 -5.25
C PHE A 24 -1.95 5.39 -5.61
N GLN A 25 -1.77 6.56 -4.99
CA GLN A 25 -2.55 7.74 -5.36
C GLN A 25 -2.28 8.18 -6.81
N ARG A 26 -1.02 8.15 -7.25
CA ARG A 26 -0.70 8.41 -8.67
C ARG A 26 -1.33 7.39 -9.62
N LEU A 27 -1.32 6.11 -9.25
CA LEU A 27 -1.99 5.05 -10.01
C LEU A 27 -3.50 5.28 -10.10
N GLU A 28 -4.13 5.74 -9.03
CA GLU A 28 -5.54 6.10 -8.99
C GLU A 28 -5.86 7.27 -9.92
N GLU A 29 -5.04 8.32 -9.91
CA GLU A 29 -5.16 9.46 -10.82
C GLU A 29 -5.00 9.03 -12.29
N LEU A 30 -4.00 8.21 -12.59
CA LEU A 30 -3.74 7.73 -13.94
C LEU A 30 -4.90 6.85 -14.45
N SER A 31 -5.44 5.99 -13.58
CA SER A 31 -6.61 5.18 -13.88
C SER A 31 -7.84 6.04 -14.15
N GLY A 32 -8.06 7.09 -13.34
CA GLY A 32 -9.13 8.06 -13.56
C GLY A 32 -8.98 8.83 -14.88
N GLN A 33 -7.75 9.20 -15.25
CA GLN A 33 -7.45 9.80 -16.55
C GLN A 33 -7.77 8.84 -17.71
N LEU A 34 -7.35 7.58 -17.61
CA LEU A 34 -7.63 6.56 -18.61
C LEU A 34 -9.14 6.34 -18.76
N LYS A 35 -9.89 6.20 -17.65
CA LYS A 35 -11.36 6.10 -17.66
C LYS A 35 -12.02 7.24 -18.43
N ARG A 36 -11.58 8.48 -18.21
CA ARG A 36 -12.12 9.66 -18.91
C ARG A 36 -11.81 9.63 -20.40
N GLN A 37 -10.59 9.29 -20.77
CA GLN A 37 -10.19 9.19 -22.18
C GLN A 37 -10.98 8.09 -22.90
N VAL A 38 -11.14 6.92 -22.28
CA VAL A 38 -11.89 5.83 -22.88
C VAL A 38 -13.38 6.13 -22.91
N ALA A 39 -13.96 6.79 -21.91
CA ALA A 39 -15.36 7.24 -21.98
C ALA A 39 -15.57 8.22 -23.14
N ALA A 40 -14.64 9.17 -23.36
CA ALA A 40 -14.70 10.09 -24.50
C ALA A 40 -14.61 9.34 -25.84
N LEU A 41 -13.71 8.36 -25.94
CA LEU A 41 -13.55 7.51 -27.13
C LEU A 41 -14.72 6.54 -27.35
N ALA A 42 -15.33 6.02 -26.28
CA ALA A 42 -16.46 5.08 -26.34
C ALA A 42 -17.69 5.72 -26.99
N THR A 43 -17.87 7.03 -26.87
CA THR A 43 -18.91 7.78 -27.60
C THR A 43 -18.75 7.66 -29.13
N ASN A 44 -17.53 7.42 -29.63
CA ASN A 44 -17.21 7.25 -31.04
C ASN A 44 -16.89 5.80 -31.44
N TRP A 45 -16.88 4.85 -30.49
CA TRP A 45 -16.47 3.46 -30.74
C TRP A 45 -17.69 2.55 -30.87
N ASP A 46 -17.98 2.14 -32.10
CA ASP A 46 -19.10 1.25 -32.43
C ASP A 46 -18.94 -0.15 -31.78
N SER A 47 -19.91 -0.47 -30.91
CA SER A 47 -20.44 -1.75 -30.39
C SER A 47 -19.55 -2.95 -29.98
N GLY A 48 -18.23 -2.97 -30.19
CA GLY A 48 -17.38 -4.14 -29.83
C GLY A 48 -16.36 -3.90 -28.72
N GLY A 49 -15.59 -2.82 -28.81
CA GLY A 49 -14.45 -2.56 -27.90
C GLY A 49 -14.86 -2.11 -26.49
N ALA A 50 -16.05 -1.50 -26.37
CA ALA A 50 -16.54 -0.94 -25.11
C ALA A 50 -16.74 -2.03 -24.02
N GLY A 51 -17.25 -3.21 -24.38
CA GLY A 51 -17.46 -4.32 -23.43
C GLY A 51 -16.15 -4.91 -22.91
N ALA A 52 -15.19 -5.16 -23.80
CA ALA A 52 -13.87 -5.65 -23.42
C ALA A 52 -13.13 -4.66 -22.49
N TYR A 53 -13.25 -3.36 -22.78
CA TYR A 53 -12.70 -2.33 -21.90
C TYR A 53 -13.38 -2.30 -20.53
N GLN A 54 -14.71 -2.33 -20.47
CA GLN A 54 -15.44 -2.36 -19.18
C GLN A 54 -15.02 -3.56 -18.32
N GLN A 55 -14.79 -4.71 -18.95
CA GLN A 55 -14.34 -5.92 -18.26
C GLN A 55 -12.89 -5.80 -17.76
N ALA A 56 -11.99 -5.25 -18.58
CA ALA A 56 -10.62 -4.94 -18.17
C ALA A 56 -10.59 -3.92 -17.03
N GLN A 57 -11.46 -2.90 -17.08
CA GLN A 57 -11.58 -1.88 -16.07
C GLN A 57 -12.08 -2.45 -14.73
N ALA A 58 -13.09 -3.34 -14.76
CA ALA A 58 -13.57 -4.00 -13.56
C ALA A 58 -12.48 -4.90 -12.92
N ASN A 59 -11.70 -5.61 -13.74
CA ASN A 59 -10.60 -6.41 -13.23
C ASN A 59 -9.48 -5.54 -12.64
N TRP A 60 -9.15 -4.42 -13.29
CA TRP A 60 -8.21 -3.44 -12.76
C TRP A 60 -8.66 -2.89 -11.40
N ASP A 61 -9.91 -2.43 -11.31
CA ASP A 61 -10.48 -1.89 -10.07
C ASP A 61 -10.44 -2.93 -8.93
N ARG A 62 -10.70 -4.21 -9.24
CA ARG A 62 -10.60 -5.32 -8.27
C ARG A 62 -9.16 -5.54 -7.78
N ILE A 63 -8.20 -5.64 -8.69
CA ILE A 63 -6.78 -5.87 -8.34
C ILE A 63 -6.23 -4.68 -7.55
N PHE A 64 -6.60 -3.48 -7.95
CA PHE A 64 -6.20 -2.25 -7.27
C PHE A 64 -6.72 -2.22 -5.82
N LEU A 65 -7.98 -2.59 -5.60
CA LEU A 65 -8.57 -2.64 -4.27
C LEU A 65 -7.89 -3.70 -3.38
N ASP A 66 -7.62 -4.89 -3.92
CA ASP A 66 -6.90 -5.95 -3.19
C ASP A 66 -5.49 -5.50 -2.81
N ALA A 67 -4.77 -4.86 -3.74
CA ALA A 67 -3.43 -4.36 -3.48
C ALA A 67 -3.43 -3.27 -2.39
N ARG A 68 -4.42 -2.36 -2.41
CA ARG A 68 -4.60 -1.34 -1.37
C ARG A 68 -4.87 -1.97 0.00
N LEU A 69 -5.71 -2.98 0.08
CA LEU A 69 -6.01 -3.69 1.34
C LEU A 69 -4.75 -4.39 1.90
N ARG A 70 -3.99 -5.07 1.04
CA ARG A 70 -2.73 -5.73 1.45
C ARG A 70 -1.71 -4.73 1.99
N LEU A 71 -1.60 -3.57 1.36
CA LEU A 71 -0.68 -2.53 1.80
C LEU A 71 -1.10 -1.87 3.10
N ASP A 72 -2.38 -1.66 3.30
CA ASP A 72 -2.89 -1.16 4.58
C ASP A 72 -2.66 -2.19 5.70
N SER A 73 -2.89 -3.48 5.42
CA SER A 73 -2.55 -4.57 6.33
C SER A 73 -1.05 -4.64 6.63
N LEU A 74 -0.19 -4.41 5.63
CA LEU A 74 1.26 -4.38 5.83
C LEU A 74 1.65 -3.20 6.71
N GLY A 75 1.14 -2.00 6.42
CA GLY A 75 1.43 -0.79 7.20
C GLY A 75 0.98 -0.90 8.66
N THR A 76 -0.22 -1.43 8.90
CA THR A 76 -0.73 -1.68 10.26
C THR A 76 0.09 -2.75 10.99
N GLY A 77 0.48 -3.83 10.30
CA GLY A 77 1.35 -4.87 10.83
C GLY A 77 2.72 -4.33 11.26
N VAL A 78 3.36 -3.52 10.41
CA VAL A 78 4.64 -2.85 10.70
C VAL A 78 4.50 -1.90 11.89
N ALA A 79 3.46 -1.08 11.94
CA ALA A 79 3.23 -0.14 13.04
C ALA A 79 3.02 -0.87 14.39
N LYS A 80 2.25 -1.97 14.38
CA LYS A 80 2.01 -2.80 15.55
C LYS A 80 3.29 -3.47 16.04
N ALA A 81 4.10 -4.00 15.12
CA ALA A 81 5.40 -4.57 15.44
C ALA A 81 6.35 -3.53 16.08
N ALA A 82 6.39 -2.31 15.53
CA ALA A 82 7.20 -1.22 16.06
C ALA A 82 6.80 -0.82 17.49
N SER A 83 5.49 -0.72 17.78
CA SER A 83 5.00 -0.44 19.14
C SER A 83 5.37 -1.55 20.12
N HIS A 84 5.12 -2.81 19.75
CA HIS A 84 5.39 -3.95 20.62
C HIS A 84 6.86 -4.08 20.99
N MET A 85 7.76 -3.76 20.06
CA MET A 85 9.19 -3.79 20.29
C MET A 85 9.65 -2.65 21.20
N ARG A 86 9.15 -1.42 20.98
CA ARG A 86 9.40 -0.28 21.87
C ARG A 86 8.98 -0.59 23.31
N ASP A 87 7.81 -1.17 23.50
CA ASP A 87 7.31 -1.55 24.83
C ASP A 87 8.20 -2.61 25.49
N THR A 88 8.74 -3.53 24.69
CA THR A 88 9.66 -4.57 25.15
C THR A 88 11.02 -3.99 25.54
N ASP A 89 11.60 -3.12 24.72
CA ASP A 89 12.87 -2.43 25.04
C ASP A 89 12.75 -1.59 26.31
N VAL A 90 11.65 -0.85 26.47
CA VAL A 90 11.41 -0.05 27.69
C VAL A 90 11.31 -0.94 28.92
N ARG A 91 10.62 -2.08 28.83
CA ARG A 91 10.56 -3.04 29.94
C ARG A 91 11.93 -3.60 30.28
N VAL A 92 12.66 -4.10 29.29
CA VAL A 92 13.98 -4.69 29.46
C VAL A 92 14.97 -3.67 30.02
N GLY A 93 14.97 -2.44 29.52
CA GLY A 93 15.80 -1.35 30.04
C GLY A 93 15.52 -1.02 31.50
N LYS A 94 14.25 -1.08 31.95
CA LYS A 94 13.90 -0.93 33.37
C LYS A 94 14.44 -2.06 34.24
N THR A 95 14.47 -3.29 33.72
CA THR A 95 15.01 -4.45 34.45
C THR A 95 16.52 -4.40 34.65
N PHE A 96 17.25 -3.75 33.73
CA PHE A 96 18.71 -3.60 33.82
C PHE A 96 19.15 -2.37 34.63
N ASN A 97 18.24 -1.45 34.92
CA ASN A 97 18.51 -0.22 35.68
C ASN A 97 17.95 -0.27 37.11
N ALA A 98 17.58 -1.46 37.58
CA ALA A 98 17.17 -1.81 38.94
C ALA A 98 18.18 -2.79 39.54
#